data_AF-A0A7D4UBS9-F1
#
_entry.id   AF-A0A7D4UBS9-F1
#
_cell.length_a   1.000
_cell.length_b   1.000
_cell.length_c   1.000
_cell.angle_alpha   90.00
_cell.angle_beta   90.00
_cell.angle_gamma   90.00
#
_symmetry.space_group_name_H-M   'P 1'
#
loop_
_entity.id
_entity.type
_entity.pdbx_description
1 polymer ?
#
loop_
_entity_poly.entity_id
_entity_poly.type
_entity_poly.pdbx_seq_one_letter_code
_entity_poly.pdbx_strand_id
1 'polypeptide(L)' 'MISKVPTDINEFAVKITESVNKAIRKMAEKAALNNEELIVGDNNGSFKSIPAKELLKKLPK' A
#
# COMPACT_ATOMS: atom_id res chain seq x y z
N MET A 1 11.31 31.04 -15.44
CA MET A 1 11.59 29.69 -15.97
C MET A 1 11.32 28.70 -14.85
N ILE A 2 10.31 27.85 -14.98
CA ILE A 2 10.04 26.77 -14.02
C ILE A 2 10.80 25.54 -14.53
N SER A 3 11.78 25.07 -13.76
CA SER A 3 12.57 23.88 -14.09
C SER A 3 11.62 22.69 -14.30
N LYS A 4 11.63 22.13 -15.50
CA LYS A 4 10.89 20.92 -15.85
C LYS A 4 11.59 19.77 -15.10
N VAL A 5 11.00 19.32 -13.99
CA VAL A 5 11.44 18.09 -13.31
C VAL A 5 11.52 16.99 -14.38
N PRO A 6 12.63 16.24 -14.51
CA PRO A 6 12.77 15.26 -15.56
C PRO A 6 11.64 14.25 -15.45
N THR A 7 10.89 14.10 -16.54
CA THR A 7 9.72 13.22 -16.66
C THR A 7 10.02 11.81 -16.13
N ASP A 8 11.26 11.34 -16.28
CA ASP A 8 11.74 10.03 -15.84
C ASP A 8 11.65 9.78 -14.33
N ILE A 9 11.93 10.79 -13.48
CA ILE A 9 11.88 10.60 -12.02
C ILE A 9 10.44 10.44 -11.54
N ASN A 10 9.52 11.21 -12.12
CA ASN A 10 8.10 11.08 -11.79
C ASN A 10 7.54 9.74 -12.27
N GLU A 11 7.89 9.30 -13.49
CA GLU A 11 7.47 7.99 -14.01
C GLU A 11 8.02 6.84 -13.16
N PHE A 12 9.29 6.91 -12.76
CA PHE A 12 9.89 5.94 -11.86
C PHE A 12 9.16 5.89 -10.51
N ALA A 13 8.90 7.04 -9.90
CA ALA A 13 8.19 7.12 -8.62
C ALA A 13 6.77 6.52 -8.71
N VAL A 14 6.06 6.75 -9.81
CA VAL A 14 4.74 6.13 -10.08
C VAL A 14 4.86 4.61 -10.13
N LYS A 15 5.79 4.08 -10.93
CA LYS A 15 6.00 2.62 -11.07
C LYS A 15 6.38 1.94 -9.76
N ILE A 16 7.21 2.58 -8.94
CA ILE A 16 7.56 2.08 -7.61
C ILE A 16 6.33 2.06 -6.70
N THR A 17 5.56 3.13 -6.68
CA THR A 17 4.34 3.23 -5.86
C THR A 17 3.32 2.16 -6.24
N GLU A 18 3.06 1.97 -7.55
CA GLU A 18 2.18 0.91 -8.05
C GLU A 18 2.67 -0.49 -7.66
N SER A 19 3.97 -0.73 -7.76
CA SER A 19 4.58 -2.03 -7.41
C SER A 19 4.47 -2.33 -5.93
N VAL A 20 4.69 -1.33 -5.07
CA VAL A 20 4.55 -1.44 -3.60
C VAL A 20 3.08 -1.68 -3.23
N ASN A 21 2.14 -0.94 -3.82
CA ASN A 21 0.71 -1.15 -3.60
C ASN A 21 0.29 -2.58 -3.96
N LYS A 22 0.77 -3.10 -5.10
CA LYS A 22 0.53 -4.47 -5.53
C LYS A 22 1.11 -5.50 -4.56
N ALA A 23 2.31 -5.26 -4.03
CA ALA A 23 2.94 -6.15 -3.05
C ALA A 23 2.16 -6.18 -1.72
N ILE A 24 1.76 -5.02 -1.20
CA ILE A 24 0.94 -4.88 0.01
C ILE A 24 -0.40 -5.59 -0.18
N ARG A 25 -1.05 -5.41 -1.33
CA ARG A 25 -2.31 -6.08 -1.64
C ARG A 25 -2.16 -7.59 -1.62
N LYS A 26 -1.16 -8.15 -2.30
CA LYS A 26 -0.90 -9.60 -2.31
C LYS A 26 -0.59 -10.17 -0.92
N MET A 27 0.13 -9.41 -0.10
CA MET A 27 0.38 -9.78 1.29
C MET A 27 -0.92 -9.86 2.09
N ALA A 28 -1.80 -8.85 1.96
CA ALA A 28 -3.11 -8.85 2.59
C ALA A 28 -4.03 -9.96 2.06
N GLU A 29 -3.97 -10.30 0.77
CA GLU A 29 -4.70 -11.44 0.17
C GLU A 29 -4.26 -12.75 0.81
N LYS A 30 -2.96 -12.99 0.93
CA LYS A 30 -2.41 -14.18 1.59
C LYS A 30 -2.85 -14.28 3.05
N ALA A 31 -2.75 -13.19 3.81
CA ALA A 31 -3.20 -13.15 5.20
C ALA A 31 -4.72 -13.39 5.32
N ALA A 32 -5.52 -12.83 4.40
CA ALA A 32 -6.97 -13.01 4.38
C ALA A 32 -7.39 -14.45 4.12
N LEU A 33 -6.67 -15.19 3.26
CA LEU A 33 -6.90 -16.62 3.04
C LEU A 33 -6.68 -17.43 4.32
N ASN A 34 -5.74 -16.99 5.17
CA ASN A 34 -5.43 -17.62 6.45
C ASN A 34 -6.30 -17.13 7.63
N ASN A 35 -7.25 -16.21 7.38
CA ASN A 35 -8.01 -15.51 8.44
C ASN A 35 -7.12 -14.75 9.44
N GLU A 36 -5.95 -14.31 9.00
CA GLU A 36 -5.00 -13.55 9.83
C GLU A 36 -5.42 -12.07 9.95
N GLU A 37 -4.88 -11.43 10.98
CA GLU A 37 -4.94 -9.99 11.16
C GLU A 37 -3.61 -9.34 10.77
N LEU A 38 -3.67 -8.09 10.33
CA LEU A 38 -2.50 -7.27 10.04
C LEU A 38 -2.50 -6.02 10.91
N ILE A 39 -1.32 -5.65 11.41
CA ILE A 39 -1.14 -4.42 12.18
C ILE A 39 -0.93 -3.27 11.18
N VAL A 40 -1.78 -2.25 11.29
CA VAL A 40 -1.71 -1.05 10.45
C VAL A 40 -1.49 0.17 11.33
N GLY A 41 -0.49 0.97 10.99
CA GLY A 41 -0.22 2.26 11.61
C GLY A 41 -1.00 3.39 10.93
N ASP A 42 -1.41 4.39 11.70
CA ASP A 42 -1.89 5.67 11.17
C ASP A 42 -0.79 6.74 11.18
N ASN A 43 -1.07 7.89 10.57
CA ASN A 43 -0.14 9.02 10.50
C ASN A 43 0.12 9.70 11.86
N ASN A 44 -0.64 9.32 12.90
CA ASN A 44 -0.53 9.88 14.24
C ASN A 44 0.26 8.96 15.18
N GLY A 45 0.87 7.88 14.66
CA GLY A 45 1.65 6.92 15.43
C GLY A 45 0.81 5.91 16.22
N SER A 46 -0.50 5.82 15.93
CA SER A 46 -1.35 4.77 16.50
C SER A 46 -1.29 3.51 15.64
N PHE A 47 -1.41 2.34 16.26
CA PHE A 47 -1.45 1.06 15.57
C PHE A 47 -2.73 0.32 15.91
N LYS A 48 -3.31 -0.37 14.93
CA LYS A 48 -4.50 -1.21 15.13
C LYS A 48 -4.31 -2.56 14.43
N SER A 49 -4.71 -3.64 15.10
CA SER A 49 -4.90 -4.92 14.45
C SER A 49 -6.20 -4.88 13.64
N ILE A 50 -6.14 -5.26 12.37
CA ILE A 50 -7.29 -5.28 11.46
C ILE A 50 -7.33 -6.63 10.76
N PRO A 51 -8.48 -7.35 10.77
CA PRO A 51 -8.63 -8.57 9.97
C PRO A 51 -8.28 -8.31 8.51
N ALA A 52 -7.40 -9.13 7.94
CA ALA A 52 -6.89 -8.91 6.58
C ALA A 52 -8.00 -8.86 5.53
N LYS A 53 -9.09 -9.63 5.72
CA LYS A 53 -10.30 -9.60 4.90
C LYS A 53 -10.97 -8.22 4.87
N GLU A 54 -11.03 -7.54 6.01
CA GLU A 54 -11.60 -6.19 6.09
C GLU A 54 -10.63 -5.13 5.56
N LEU A 55 -9.33 -5.34 5.76
CA LEU A 55 -8.29 -4.46 5.21
C LEU A 55 -8.30 -4.45 3.67
N LEU A 56 -8.46 -5.61 3.03
CA LEU A 56 -8.51 -5.73 1.56
C LEU A 56 -9.59 -4.89 0.89
N LYS A 57 -10.71 -4.65 1.58
CA LYS A 57 -11.81 -3.80 1.08
C LYS A 57 -11.40 -2.32 1.00
N LYS A 58 -10.37 -1.92 1.76
CA LYS A 58 -9.88 -0.54 1.85
C LYS A 58 -8.61 -0.30 1.03
N LEU A 59 -7.91 -1.35 0.60
CA LEU A 59 -6.71 -1.23 -0.23
C LEU A 59 -7.07 -0.98 -1.70
N PRO A 60 -6.30 -0.13 -2.42
CA PRO A 60 -6.46 0.06 -3.85
C PRO A 60 -6.29 -1.27 -4.60
N LYS A 61 -6.97 -1.39 -5.75
CA LYS A 61 -6.84 -2.55 -6.64
C LYS A 61 -5.56 -2.49 -7.44
#